data_AF-A0A7J8T8M7-F1
#
_entry.id   AF-A0A7J8T8M7-F1
#
_cell.length_a   1.000
_cell.length_b   1.000
_cell.length_c   1.000
_cell.angle_alpha   90.00
_cell.angle_beta   90.00
_cell.angle_gamma   90.00
#
_symmetry.space_group_name_H-M   'P 1'
#
loop_
_entity.id
_entity.type
_entity.pdbx_description
1 polymer ?
#
loop_
_entity_poly.entity_id
_entity_poly.type
_entity_poly.pdbx_seq_one_letter_code
_entity_poly.pdbx_strand_id
1 'polypeptide(L)'
;MDINTALPLVVRKSRAHGGLARGLHEAAKAIEKHNAHLCIIADDCDQPDYVKLIKALCADHNVKVLRAPSAKSLGEWAGLCKIDSEGKARKVVGCSCVVVKDYGEQHEAVEVVQQHKD
;
A
#
# COMPACT_ATOMS: atom_id res chain seq x y z
N MET A 1 -4.86 -9.96 -15.49
CA MET A 1 -4.77 -10.07 -14.02
C MET A 1 -5.61 -8.92 -13.45
N ASP A 2 -6.51 -9.17 -12.50
CA ASP A 2 -7.40 -8.13 -11.98
C ASP A 2 -6.70 -7.27 -10.92
N ILE A 3 -7.04 -5.98 -10.82
CA ILE A 3 -6.43 -5.04 -9.86
C ILE A 3 -6.48 -5.54 -8.42
N ASN A 4 -7.61 -6.14 -8.03
CA ASN A 4 -7.82 -6.69 -6.68
C ASN A 4 -6.89 -7.89 -6.36
N THR A 5 -6.39 -8.58 -7.38
CA THR A 5 -5.42 -9.67 -7.22
C THR A 5 -3.98 -9.20 -7.40
N ALA A 6 -3.77 -8.19 -8.24
CA ALA A 6 -2.47 -7.57 -8.49
C ALA A 6 -1.96 -6.79 -7.28
N LEU A 7 -2.81 -5.98 -6.64
CA LEU A 7 -2.44 -5.14 -5.50
C LEU A 7 -1.81 -5.93 -4.33
N PRO A 8 -2.42 -7.02 -3.81
CA PRO A 8 -1.82 -7.82 -2.74
C PRO A 8 -0.47 -8.44 -3.13
N LEU A 9 -0.31 -8.86 -4.39
CA LEU A 9 0.93 -9.47 -4.88
C LEU A 9 2.07 -8.45 -4.92
N VAL A 10 1.79 -7.25 -5.42
CA VAL A 10 2.75 -6.13 -5.47
C VAL A 10 3.20 -5.78 -4.06
N VAL A 11 2.26 -5.60 -3.12
CA VAL A 11 2.58 -5.25 -1.73
C VAL A 11 3.43 -6.33 -1.04
N ARG A 12 3.10 -7.62 -1.24
CA ARG A 12 3.86 -8.74 -0.65
C ARG A 12 5.28 -8.82 -1.20
N LYS A 13 5.47 -8.59 -2.51
CA LYS A 13 6.80 -8.58 -3.14
C LYS A 13 7.62 -7.38 -2.67
N SER A 14 7.07 -6.18 -2.73
CA SER A 14 7.72 -4.97 -2.20
C SER A 14 8.14 -5.13 -0.74
N ARG A 15 7.30 -5.79 0.08
CA ARG A 15 7.65 -6.12 1.47
C ARG A 15 8.87 -7.03 1.55
N ALA A 16 8.94 -8.09 0.73
CA ALA A 16 10.06 -9.03 0.73
C ALA A 16 11.40 -8.34 0.41
N HIS A 17 11.35 -7.29 -0.42
CA HIS A 17 12.52 -6.47 -0.77
C HIS A 17 12.76 -5.27 0.18
N GLY A 18 11.96 -5.11 1.24
CA GLY A 18 12.10 -3.99 2.19
C GLY A 18 11.67 -2.63 1.62
N GLY A 19 11.00 -2.61 0.47
CA GLY A 19 10.58 -1.41 -0.26
C GLY A 19 9.25 -0.80 0.19
N LEU A 20 8.80 -1.04 1.42
CA LEU A 20 7.45 -0.71 1.87
C LEU A 20 7.49 0.24 3.06
N ALA A 21 6.86 1.41 2.92
CA ALA A 21 6.61 2.35 4.02
C ALA A 21 5.18 2.20 4.53
N ARG A 22 5.03 2.11 5.85
CA ARG A 22 3.75 1.76 6.50
C ARG A 22 3.37 2.82 7.52
N GLY A 23 2.10 3.24 7.46
CA GLY A 23 1.59 4.27 8.33
C GLY A 23 1.90 5.69 7.82
N LEU A 24 1.22 6.66 8.43
CA LEU A 24 1.09 8.01 7.90
C LEU A 24 2.41 8.79 7.87
N HIS A 25 3.20 8.71 8.95
CA HIS A 25 4.44 9.47 9.04
C HIS A 25 5.50 8.97 8.06
N GLU A 26 5.65 7.64 7.94
CA GLU A 26 6.56 7.06 6.94
C GLU A 26 6.08 7.30 5.51
N ALA A 27 4.76 7.25 5.29
CA ALA A 27 4.16 7.54 3.99
C ALA A 27 4.44 8.98 3.54
N ALA A 28 4.14 9.96 4.38
CA ALA A 28 4.41 11.38 4.08
C ALA A 28 5.90 11.60 3.80
N LYS A 29 6.78 11.05 4.65
CA LYS A 29 8.25 11.15 4.46
C LYS A 29 8.74 10.47 3.19
N ALA A 30 8.11 9.38 2.75
CA ALA A 30 8.48 8.69 1.51
C ALA A 30 8.07 9.49 0.27
N ILE A 31 6.88 10.09 0.32
CA ILE A 31 6.33 10.92 -0.76
C ILE A 31 7.17 12.20 -0.92
N GLU A 32 7.46 12.92 0.17
CA GLU A 32 8.28 14.13 0.14
C GLU A 32 9.71 13.88 -0.38
N LYS A 33 10.27 12.69 -0.12
CA LYS A 33 11.60 12.30 -0.62
C LYS A 33 11.59 11.87 -2.09
N HIS A 34 10.46 11.96 -2.79
CA HIS A 34 10.28 11.46 -4.17
C HIS A 34 10.65 9.99 -4.34
N ASN A 35 10.58 9.20 -3.26
CA ASN A 35 10.90 7.78 -3.26
C ASN A 35 9.62 6.94 -3.17
N ALA A 36 8.50 7.47 -3.68
CA ALA A 36 7.20 6.84 -3.65
C ALA A 36 6.76 6.59 -5.08
N HIS A 37 6.47 5.33 -5.43
CA HIS A 37 5.95 4.97 -6.74
C HIS A 37 4.44 4.74 -6.72
N LEU A 38 3.92 4.24 -5.59
CA LEU A 38 2.51 3.94 -5.41
C LEU A 38 2.11 4.17 -3.95
N CYS A 39 0.97 4.79 -3.75
CA CYS A 39 0.31 4.95 -2.46
C CYS A 39 -0.99 4.16 -2.46
N ILE A 40 -1.21 3.36 -1.42
CA ILE A 40 -2.43 2.60 -1.21
C ILE A 40 -3.10 3.13 0.06
N ILE A 41 -4.35 3.54 -0.07
CA ILE A 41 -5.16 4.09 1.03
C ILE A 41 -6.31 3.11 1.30
N ALA A 42 -6.57 2.81 2.57
CA ALA A 42 -7.77 2.07 2.96
C ALA A 42 -9.00 2.97 2.87
N ASP A 43 -10.10 2.48 2.29
CA ASP A 43 -11.37 3.22 2.26
C ASP A 43 -12.00 3.35 3.66
N ASP A 44 -11.76 2.37 4.53
CA ASP A 44 -12.20 2.32 5.93
C ASP A 44 -11.28 3.12 6.86
N CYS A 45 -11.00 4.38 6.50
CA CYS A 45 -10.19 5.29 7.32
C CYS A 45 -11.08 6.25 8.12
N ASP A 46 -11.09 6.10 9.44
CA ASP A 46 -12.00 6.83 10.35
C ASP A 46 -11.87 8.36 10.28
N GLN A 47 -10.67 8.87 10.01
CA GLN A 47 -10.41 10.31 9.92
C GLN A 47 -10.22 10.76 8.47
N PRO A 48 -11.12 11.60 7.94
CA PRO A 48 -11.07 12.04 6.54
C PRO A 48 -9.87 12.96 6.26
N ASP A 49 -9.32 13.62 7.27
CA ASP A 49 -8.17 14.51 7.12
C ASP A 49 -6.90 13.75 6.73
N TYR A 50 -6.76 12.48 7.14
CA TYR A 50 -5.66 11.63 6.67
C TYR A 50 -5.73 11.38 5.17
N VAL A 51 -6.92 11.06 4.67
CA VAL A 51 -7.14 10.79 3.25
C VAL A 51 -6.88 12.06 2.43
N LYS A 52 -7.30 13.23 2.94
CA LYS A 52 -7.03 14.52 2.28
C LYS A 52 -5.53 14.82 2.23
N LEU A 53 -4.81 14.66 3.34
CA LEU A 53 -3.38 14.94 3.41
C LEU A 53 -2.59 14.09 2.42
N ILE A 54 -2.84 12.78 2.39
CA ILE A 54 -2.10 11.89 1.49
C ILE A 54 -2.48 12.14 0.04
N LYS A 55 -3.75 12.40 -0.27
CA LYS A 55 -4.15 12.76 -1.64
C LYS A 55 -3.50 14.05 -2.12
N ALA A 56 -3.42 15.07 -1.27
CA ALA A 56 -2.73 16.31 -1.59
C ALA A 56 -1.24 16.06 -1.87
N LEU A 57 -0.54 15.36 -0.97
CA LEU A 57 0.87 15.01 -1.16
C LEU A 57 1.10 14.16 -2.42
N CYS A 58 0.21 13.22 -2.72
CA CYS A 58 0.34 12.40 -3.93
C CYS A 58 0.08 13.21 -5.21
N ALA A 59 -0.82 14.19 -5.17
CA ALA A 59 -1.06 15.10 -6.29
C ALA A 59 0.15 16.00 -6.57
N ASP A 60 0.77 16.54 -5.53
CA ASP A 60 1.93 17.44 -5.66
C ASP A 60 3.16 16.70 -6.21
N HIS A 61 3.40 15.47 -5.78
CA HIS A 61 4.55 14.67 -6.17
C HIS A 61 4.28 13.70 -7.34
N ASN A 62 3.08 13.77 -7.95
CA ASN A 62 2.62 12.92 -9.06
C ASN A 62 2.76 11.41 -8.78
N VAL A 63 2.39 11.00 -7.57
CA VAL A 63 2.41 9.61 -7.13
C VAL A 63 1.02 9.00 -7.32
N LYS A 64 0.95 7.77 -7.84
CA LYS A 64 -0.33 7.08 -8.06
C LYS A 64 -0.97 6.70 -6.73
N VAL A 65 -2.27 6.94 -6.61
CA VAL A 65 -3.06 6.57 -5.43
C VAL A 65 -4.02 5.46 -5.83
N LEU A 66 -4.01 4.35 -5.09
CA LEU A 66 -4.98 3.28 -5.21
C LEU A 66 -5.71 3.07 -3.89
N ARG A 67 -6.90 2.48 -3.97
CA ARG A 67 -7.75 2.21 -2.82
C ARG A 67 -7.79 0.73 -2.48
N ALA A 68 -7.81 0.43 -1.19
CA ALA A 68 -8.03 -0.90 -0.67
C ALA A 68 -9.36 -0.96 0.09
N PRO A 69 -10.07 -2.09 0.06
CA PRO A 69 -11.41 -2.20 0.61
C PRO A 69 -11.46 -2.06 2.13
N SER A 70 -10.41 -2.45 2.86
CA SER A 70 -10.38 -2.33 4.32
C SER A 70 -8.96 -2.12 4.87
N ALA A 71 -8.86 -1.47 6.03
CA ALA A 71 -7.57 -1.28 6.71
C ALA A 71 -6.96 -2.61 7.19
N LYS A 72 -7.81 -3.59 7.55
CA LYS A 72 -7.35 -4.92 7.99
C LYS A 72 -6.77 -5.72 6.83
N SER A 73 -7.43 -5.77 5.67
CA SER A 73 -6.89 -6.46 4.50
C SER A 73 -5.57 -5.85 4.04
N LEU A 74 -5.48 -4.51 4.06
CA LEU A 74 -4.24 -3.81 3.73
C LEU A 74 -3.13 -4.17 4.72
N GLY A 75 -3.45 -4.22 6.02
CA GLY A 75 -2.54 -4.68 7.08
C GLY A 75 -2.03 -6.11 6.87
N GLU A 76 -2.90 -7.05 6.47
CA GLU A 76 -2.49 -8.42 6.12
C GLU A 76 -1.53 -8.45 4.94
N TRP A 77 -1.79 -7.68 3.88
CA TRP A 77 -0.93 -7.61 2.71
C TRP A 77 0.44 -7.02 3.06
N ALA A 78 0.45 -5.97 3.90
CA ALA A 78 1.65 -5.34 4.43
C ALA A 78 2.39 -6.21 5.48
N GLY A 79 1.83 -7.36 5.87
CA GLY A 79 2.47 -8.29 6.80
C GLY A 79 2.34 -7.92 8.27
N LEU A 80 1.38 -7.08 8.63
CA LEU A 80 1.07 -6.69 10.00
C LEU A 80 0.12 -7.71 10.65
N CYS A 81 0.46 -8.99 10.53
CA CYS A 81 -0.31 -10.09 11.08
C CYS A 81 0.64 -11.13 11.70
N LYS A 82 0.13 -11.87 12.69
CA LYS A 82 0.80 -13.07 13.19
C LYS A 82 0.25 -14.26 12.42
N ILE A 83 1.12 -15.16 12.00
CA ILE A 83 0.74 -16.37 11.29
C ILE A 83 0.69 -17.50 12.31
N ASP A 84 -0.40 -18.25 12.38
CA ASP A 84 -0.47 -19.45 13.21
C ASP A 84 0.21 -20.64 12.53
N SER A 85 0.33 -21.75 13.26
CA SER A 85 0.82 -23.04 12.73
C SER A 85 0.04 -23.56 11.52
N GLU A 86 -1.22 -23.15 11.32
CA GLU A 86 -2.05 -23.50 10.16
C GLU A 86 -1.88 -22.54 8.95
N GLY A 87 -1.00 -21.54 9.04
CA GLY A 87 -0.83 -20.55 7.97
C GLY A 87 -1.91 -19.47 7.90
N LYS A 88 -2.88 -19.45 8.84
CA LYS A 88 -3.92 -18.42 8.93
C LYS A 88 -3.37 -17.17 9.63
N ALA A 89 -3.82 -16.00 9.18
CA ALA A 89 -3.49 -14.73 9.79
C ALA A 89 -4.36 -14.50 11.05
N ARG A 90 -3.71 -14.35 12.21
CA ARG A 90 -4.31 -13.90 13.48
C ARG A 90 -3.70 -12.59 13.92
N LYS A 91 -4.43 -11.85 14.77
CA LYS A 91 -4.00 -10.55 15.34
C LYS A 91 -3.53 -9.56 14.28
N VAL A 92 -4.35 -9.39 13.25
CA VAL A 92 -4.12 -8.44 12.17
C VAL A 92 -4.24 -7.02 12.72
N VAL A 93 -3.18 -6.23 12.54
CA VAL A 93 -3.20 -4.80 12.84
C VAL A 93 -3.61 -4.06 11.57
N GLY A 94 -4.64 -3.22 11.68
CA GLY A 94 -5.10 -2.40 10.57
C GLY A 94 -4.03 -1.41 10.12
N CYS A 95 -3.95 -1.17 8.82
CA CYS A 95 -3.08 -0.17 8.25
C CYS A 95 -3.89 0.78 7.37
N SER A 96 -3.87 2.06 7.70
CA SER A 96 -4.62 3.08 6.97
C SER A 96 -3.99 3.37 5.62
N CYS A 97 -2.65 3.40 5.56
CA CYS A 97 -1.91 3.80 4.36
C CYS A 97 -0.59 3.04 4.24
N VAL A 98 -0.27 2.63 3.02
CA VAL A 98 1.01 2.01 2.63
C VAL A 98 1.55 2.70 1.39
N VAL A 99 2.85 2.94 1.37
CA VAL A 99 3.56 3.49 0.23
C VAL A 99 4.61 2.48 -0.23
N VAL A 100 4.57 2.16 -1.52
CA VAL A 100 5.57 1.34 -2.18
C VAL A 100 6.68 2.25 -2.70
N LYS A 101 7.88 2.03 -2.16
CA LYS A 101 9.12 2.68 -2.57
C LYS A 101 9.86 1.87 -3.63
N ASP A 102 9.81 0.55 -3.50
CA ASP A 102 10.47 -0.35 -4.43
C ASP A 102 9.59 -1.58 -4.70
N TYR A 103 9.47 -1.96 -5.96
CA TYR A 103 8.78 -3.16 -6.42
C TYR A 103 9.69 -4.40 -6.38
N GLY A 104 11.00 -4.20 -6.31
CA GLY A 104 12.03 -5.23 -6.38
C GLY A 104 12.19 -5.79 -7.79
N GLU A 105 11.29 -6.68 -8.18
CA GLU A 105 11.29 -7.32 -9.49
C GLU A 105 10.23 -6.71 -10.41
N GLN A 106 10.44 -6.74 -11.72
CA GLN A 106 9.36 -6.46 -12.67
C GLN A 106 8.44 -7.68 -12.77
N HIS A 107 7.14 -7.44 -12.65
CA HIS A 107 6.12 -8.47 -12.76
C HIS A 107 4.85 -7.87 -13.36
N GLU A 108 4.05 -8.70 -14.04
CA GLU A 108 2.82 -8.29 -14.73
C GLU A 108 1.86 -7.51 -13.81
N ALA A 109 1.84 -7.82 -12.51
CA ALA A 109 1.01 -7.10 -11.54
C ALA A 109 1.42 -5.62 -11.38
N VAL A 110 2.72 -5.30 -11.50
CA VAL A 110 3.21 -3.91 -11.46
C VAL A 110 2.74 -3.17 -12.70
N GLU A 111 2.79 -3.80 -13.87
CA GLU A 111 2.33 -3.20 -15.12
C GLU A 111 0.83 -2.91 -15.07
N VAL A 112 0.02 -3.86 -14.58
CA VAL A 112 -1.42 -3.66 -14.39
C VAL A 112 -1.70 -2.51 -13.42
N VAL A 113 -0.99 -2.45 -12.29
CA VAL A 113 -1.13 -1.39 -11.28
C VAL A 113 -0.67 -0.03 -11.81
N GLN A 114 0.35 -0.01 -12.68
CA GLN A 114 0.82 1.21 -13.32
C GLN A 114 -0.08 1.65 -14.49
N GLN A 115 -0.68 0.73 -15.23
CA GLN A 115 -1.57 1.06 -16.35
C GLN A 115 -2.97 1.43 -15.87
N HIS A 116 -3.36 0.98 -14.67
CA HIS A 116 -4.61 1.38 -14.06
C HIS A 116 -4.61 2.89 -13.78
N LYS A 117 -5.47 3.59 -14.52
CA LYS A 117 -5.91 4.95 -14.22
C LYS A 117 -7.31 4.81 -13.63
N ASP A 118 -7.54 5.48 -12.51
CA ASP A 118 -8.85 5.58 -11.85
C ASP A 118 -9.98 5.91 -12.84
#